data_AF-A0A5K7XHP7-F1
#
_entry.id   AF-A0A5K7XHP7-F1
#
_cell.length_a   1.000
_cell.length_b   1.000
_cell.length_c   1.000
_cell.angle_alpha   90.00
_cell.angle_beta   90.00
_cell.angle_gamma   90.00
#
_symmetry.space_group_name_H-M   'P 1'
#
loop_
_entity.id
_entity.type
_entity.pdbx_description
1 polymer ?
#
loop_
_entity_poly.entity_id
_entity_poly.type
_entity_poly.pdbx_seq_one_letter_code
_entity_poly.pdbx_strand_id
1 'polypeptide(L)'
;MLPTVLILEIRRLLDAGGMSHRAIARKVGVSRTTVAEMARGRRGDFGRGPEERRAPIRHATSIPVRCPTCGGLVYAPCRLCEVREHQARILQFRRELLEPPRGPRRAA
;
A
#
# COMPACT_ATOMS: atom_id res chain seq x y z
N MET A 1 -4.40 -7.77 13.35
CA MET A 1 -4.69 -6.93 12.15
C MET A 1 -5.96 -7.46 11.49
N LEU A 2 -6.83 -6.58 10.98
CA LEU A 2 -8.09 -7.00 10.33
C LEU A 2 -7.88 -7.15 8.80
N PRO A 3 -8.57 -8.10 8.14
CA PRO A 3 -8.63 -8.17 6.68
C PRO A 3 -9.16 -6.88 6.06
N THR A 4 -8.59 -6.47 4.92
CA THR A 4 -9.00 -5.25 4.19
C THR A 4 -10.47 -5.29 3.79
N VAL A 5 -11.00 -6.46 3.44
CA VAL A 5 -12.41 -6.63 3.09
C VAL A 5 -13.33 -6.22 4.25
N LEU A 6 -12.99 -6.61 5.47
CA LEU A 6 -13.78 -6.23 6.65
C LEU A 6 -13.64 -4.74 6.99
N ILE A 7 -12.47 -4.14 6.73
CA ILE A 7 -12.26 -2.70 6.92
C ILE A 7 -13.13 -1.88 5.97
N LEU A 8 -13.17 -2.26 4.69
CA LEU A 8 -13.99 -1.61 3.67
C LEU A 8 -15.49 -1.73 4.00
N GLU A 9 -15.93 -2.90 4.45
CA GLU A 9 -17.34 -3.08 4.83
C GLU A 9 -17.71 -2.27 6.08
N ILE A 10 -16.83 -2.18 7.08
CA ILE A 10 -17.04 -1.32 8.25
C ILE A 10 -17.16 0.14 7.82
N ARG A 11 -16.28 0.62 6.93
CA ARG A 11 -16.36 1.99 6.39
C ARG A 11 -17.67 2.25 5.66
N ARG A 12 -18.04 1.37 4.75
CA ARG A 12 -19.31 1.47 4.01
C ARG A 12 -20.51 1.59 4.95
N LEU A 13 -20.52 0.81 6.04
CA LEU A 13 -21.59 0.84 7.04
C LEU A 13 -21.56 2.08 7.93
N LEU A 14 -20.38 2.63 8.23
CA LEU A 14 -20.23 3.89 8.96
C LEU A 14 -20.70 5.07 8.10
N ASP A 15 -20.30 5.11 6.83
CA ASP A 15 -20.67 6.17 5.87
C ASP A 15 -22.18 6.17 5.59
N ALA A 16 -22.82 4.99 5.58
CA ALA A 16 -24.26 4.87 5.42
C ALA A 16 -25.07 5.44 6.62
N GLY A 17 -24.45 5.62 7.79
CA GLY A 17 -25.05 6.29 8.97
C GLY A 17 -26.24 5.57 9.63
N GLY A 18 -26.80 4.52 9.04
CA GLY A 18 -28.03 3.85 9.50
C GLY A 18 -27.85 2.81 10.62
N MET A 19 -26.62 2.55 11.07
CA MET A 19 -26.34 1.52 12.08
C MET A 19 -25.47 2.05 13.21
N SER A 20 -25.81 1.69 14.45
CA SER A 20 -24.94 1.96 15.61
C SER A 20 -23.66 1.12 15.56
N HIS A 21 -22.59 1.58 16.20
CA HIS A 21 -21.32 0.84 16.26
C HIS A 21 -21.48 -0.59 16.80
N ARG A 22 -22.43 -0.83 17.72
CA ARG A 22 -22.75 -2.18 18.23
C ARG A 22 -23.43 -3.06 17.18
N ALA A 23 -24.30 -2.48 16.35
CA ALA A 23 -24.94 -3.20 15.24
C ALA A 23 -23.91 -3.57 14.17
N ILE A 24 -23.04 -2.64 13.79
CA ILE A 24 -21.95 -2.87 12.83
C ILE A 24 -21.01 -3.97 13.33
N ALA A 25 -20.58 -3.89 14.60
CA ALA A 25 -19.72 -4.89 15.23
C ALA A 25 -20.29 -6.32 15.15
N ARG A 26 -21.58 -6.48 15.48
CA ARG A 26 -22.27 -7.78 15.39
C ARG A 26 -22.42 -8.27 13.96
N LYS A 27 -22.70 -7.37 13.01
CA LYS A 27 -22.87 -7.70 11.60
C LYS A 27 -21.57 -8.17 10.95
N VAL A 28 -20.46 -7.53 11.27
CA VAL A 28 -19.15 -7.80 10.65
C VAL A 28 -18.35 -8.84 11.44
N GLY A 29 -18.72 -9.12 12.70
CA GLY A 29 -18.01 -10.09 13.56
C GLY A 29 -16.75 -9.52 14.19
N VAL A 30 -16.77 -8.25 14.60
CA VAL A 30 -15.63 -7.55 15.22
C VAL A 30 -16.00 -6.93 16.57
N SER A 31 -15.02 -6.53 17.37
CA SER A 31 -15.30 -5.83 18.63
C SER A 31 -15.88 -4.43 18.41
N ARG A 32 -16.78 -3.99 19.29
CA ARG A 32 -17.30 -2.60 19.29
C ARG A 32 -16.17 -1.57 19.32
N THR A 33 -15.12 -1.84 20.11
CA THR A 33 -13.94 -0.97 20.23
C THR A 33 -13.24 -0.81 18.88
N THR A 34 -13.14 -1.88 18.08
CA THR A 34 -12.59 -1.82 16.72
C THR A 34 -13.34 -0.82 15.85
N VAL A 35 -14.68 -0.91 15.83
CA VAL A 35 -15.52 -0.01 15.03
C VAL A 35 -15.40 1.44 15.53
N ALA A 36 -15.36 1.64 16.85
CA ALA A 36 -15.22 2.98 17.43
C ALA A 36 -13.86 3.63 17.12
N GLU A 37 -12.78 2.86 17.13
CA GLU A 37 -11.44 3.38 16.77
C GLU A 37 -11.31 3.66 15.27
N MET A 38 -12.02 2.92 14.41
CA MET A 38 -12.11 3.21 12.97
C MET A 38 -12.94 4.47 12.68
N ALA A 39 -14.10 4.62 13.33
CA ALA A 39 -14.93 5.82 13.19
C ALA A 39 -14.20 7.10 13.65
N ARG A 40 -13.30 6.97 14.63
CA ARG A 40 -12.47 8.08 15.14
C ARG A 40 -11.20 8.34 14.32
N GLY A 41 -10.92 7.54 13.29
CA GLY A 41 -9.70 7.67 12.49
C GLY A 41 -8.39 7.32 13.22
N ARG A 42 -8.46 6.80 14.45
CA ARG A 42 -7.28 6.41 15.26
C ARG A 42 -6.66 5.10 14.82
N ARG A 43 -7.44 4.28 14.10
CA ARG A 43 -6.93 3.12 13.39
C ARG A 43 -6.78 3.46 11.91
N GLY A 44 -5.53 3.50 11.44
CA GLY A 44 -5.25 3.62 10.02
C GLY A 44 -5.90 2.49 9.22
N ASP A 45 -6.22 2.78 7.97
CA ASP A 45 -7.03 1.98 7.07
C ASP A 45 -6.36 0.72 6.49
N PHE A 46 -5.25 0.35 7.08
CA PHE A 46 -4.36 -0.66 6.56
C PHE A 46 -4.84 -2.02 7.07
N GLY A 47 -5.72 -2.63 6.28
CA GLY A 47 -6.05 -4.03 6.41
C GLY A 47 -4.91 -4.91 5.93
N ARG A 48 -4.87 -6.15 6.41
CA ARG A 48 -4.16 -7.21 5.68
C ARG A 48 -4.92 -7.33 4.36
N GLY A 49 -4.29 -7.00 3.22
CA GLY A 49 -4.85 -7.32 1.91
C GLY A 49 -5.33 -8.78 1.90
N PRO A 50 -6.26 -9.17 1.00
CA PRO A 50 -6.48 -10.60 0.76
C PRO A 50 -5.10 -11.20 0.64
N GLU A 51 -4.84 -12.25 1.42
CA GLU A 51 -3.54 -12.90 1.48
C GLU A 51 -3.22 -13.31 0.05
N GLU A 52 -2.59 -12.40 -0.69
CA GLU A 52 -1.83 -12.68 -1.89
C GLU A 52 -0.96 -13.79 -1.38
N ARG A 53 -1.31 -15.02 -1.79
CA ARG A 53 -0.53 -16.21 -1.54
C ARG A 53 0.88 -15.71 -1.70
N ARG A 54 1.61 -15.52 -0.59
CA ARG A 54 2.97 -14.99 -0.66
C ARG A 54 3.59 -15.93 -1.64
N ALA A 55 3.84 -15.44 -2.87
CA ALA A 55 4.27 -16.32 -3.94
C ALA A 55 5.46 -17.02 -3.30
N PRO A 56 5.41 -18.38 -3.16
CA PRO A 56 6.43 -19.08 -2.41
C PRO A 56 7.72 -18.50 -2.91
N ILE A 57 8.49 -17.90 -1.99
CA ILE A 57 9.66 -17.13 -2.40
C ILE A 57 10.38 -18.09 -3.33
N ARG A 58 10.57 -17.71 -4.60
CA ARG A 58 11.16 -18.59 -5.61
C ARG A 58 12.63 -18.73 -5.24
N HIS A 59 12.88 -19.44 -4.16
CA HIS A 59 14.14 -19.86 -3.59
C HIS A 59 14.16 -21.37 -3.77
N ALA A 60 14.20 -21.80 -5.02
CA ALA A 60 14.46 -23.19 -5.34
C ALA A 60 15.14 -23.20 -6.71
N THR A 61 16.46 -23.46 -6.71
CA THR A 61 17.33 -23.86 -7.84
C THR A 61 18.09 -22.83 -8.70
N SER A 62 17.94 -21.51 -8.56
CA SER A 62 18.73 -20.58 -9.39
C SER A 62 20.15 -20.37 -8.86
N ILE A 63 21.16 -20.56 -9.71
CA ILE A 63 22.56 -20.22 -9.40
C ILE A 63 22.65 -18.69 -9.23
N PRO A 64 23.32 -18.18 -8.17
CA PRO A 64 23.50 -16.74 -8.00
C PRO A 64 24.35 -16.19 -9.15
N VAL A 65 23.88 -15.10 -9.77
CA VAL A 65 24.55 -14.42 -10.88
C VAL A 65 24.91 -13.00 -10.49
N ARG A 66 25.95 -12.43 -11.12
CA ARG A 66 26.20 -10.99 -10.99
C ARG A 66 25.17 -10.21 -11.80
N CYS A 67 24.56 -9.22 -11.16
CA CYS A 67 23.65 -8.30 -11.82
C CYS A 67 24.42 -7.44 -12.84
N PRO A 68 23.97 -7.35 -14.11
CA PRO A 68 24.65 -6.53 -15.12
C PRO A 68 24.57 -5.03 -14.84
N THR A 69 23.59 -4.58 -14.05
CA THR A 69 23.37 -3.16 -13.74
C THR A 69 24.19 -2.67 -12.55
N CYS A 70 24.22 -3.43 -11.45
CA CYS A 70 24.89 -3.00 -10.21
C CYS A 70 26.10 -3.85 -9.80
N GLY A 71 26.38 -4.95 -10.50
CA GLY A 71 27.50 -5.85 -10.22
C GLY A 71 27.34 -6.77 -9.00
N GLY A 72 26.26 -6.63 -8.22
CA GLY A 72 25.99 -7.43 -7.03
C GLY A 72 25.69 -8.89 -7.35
N LEU A 73 26.14 -9.81 -6.49
CA LEU A 73 25.81 -11.25 -6.59
C LEU A 73 24.40 -11.47 -6.05
N VAL A 74 23.45 -11.84 -6.91
CA VAL A 74 22.03 -11.91 -6.59
C VAL A 74 21.36 -13.11 -7.24
N TYR A 75 20.22 -13.52 -6.71
CA TYR A 75 19.28 -14.37 -7.43
C TYR A 75 18.42 -13.48 -8.34
N ALA A 76 18.43 -13.74 -9.63
CA ALA A 76 17.67 -12.94 -10.58
C ALA A 76 16.15 -13.06 -10.33
N PRO A 77 15.38 -11.96 -10.43
CA PRO A 77 15.80 -10.59 -10.76
C PRO A 77 16.42 -9.82 -9.58
N CYS A 78 17.27 -8.82 -9.87
CA CYS A 78 17.94 -8.02 -8.86
C CYS A 78 16.97 -7.07 -8.13
N ARG A 79 16.46 -7.49 -6.97
CA ARG A 79 15.52 -6.69 -6.16
C ARG A 79 16.07 -5.32 -5.75
N LEU A 80 17.39 -5.18 -5.57
CA LEU A 80 18.01 -3.88 -5.27
C LEU A 80 17.85 -2.90 -6.42
N CYS A 81 18.10 -3.34 -7.66
CA CYS A 81 17.92 -2.50 -8.84
C CYS A 81 16.44 -2.15 -9.05
N GLU A 82 15.54 -3.12 -8.89
CA GLU A 82 14.09 -2.87 -9.00
C GLU A 82 13.60 -1.80 -8.02
N VAL A 83 14.04 -1.85 -6.75
CA VAL A 83 13.67 -0.86 -5.74
C VAL A 83 14.25 0.52 -6.08
N ARG A 84 15.51 0.60 -6.52
CA ARG A 84 16.14 1.86 -6.92
C ARG A 84 15.40 2.51 -8.10
N GLU A 85 15.01 1.73 -9.10
CA GLU A 85 14.22 2.22 -10.23
C GLU A 85 12.83 2.69 -9.79
N HIS A 86 12.17 1.93 -8.91
CA HIS A 86 10.88 2.33 -8.37
C HIS A 86 10.97 3.66 -7.60
N GLN A 87 12.02 3.82 -6.78
CA GLN A 87 12.28 5.08 -6.08
C GLN A 87 12.55 6.24 -7.05
N ALA A 88 13.33 6.01 -8.11
CA ALA A 88 13.59 7.02 -9.13
C ALA A 88 12.28 7.47 -9.81
N ARG A 89 11.39 6.52 -10.15
CA ARG A 89 10.05 6.84 -10.70
C ARG A 89 9.22 7.67 -9.72
N ILE A 90 9.16 7.28 -8.44
CA ILE A 90 8.42 8.04 -7.42
C ILE A 90 8.96 9.47 -7.30
N LEU A 91 10.29 9.63 -7.25
CA LEU A 91 10.92 10.95 -7.16
C LEU A 91 10.62 11.80 -8.39
N GLN A 92 10.64 11.21 -9.59
CA GLN A 92 10.28 11.89 -10.82
C GLN A 92 8.81 12.34 -10.80
N PHE A 93 7.87 11.44 -10.51
CA PHE A 93 6.45 11.79 -10.40
C PHE A 93 6.22 12.86 -9.34
N ARG A 94 6.88 12.75 -8.18
CA ARG A 94 6.78 13.73 -7.10
C ARG A 94 7.30 15.09 -7.56
N ARG A 95 8.37 15.14 -8.35
CA ARG A 95 8.91 16.39 -8.91
C ARG A 95 7.95 17.01 -9.91
N GLU A 96 7.40 16.22 -10.82
CA GLU A 96 6.44 16.67 -11.83
C GLU A 96 5.13 17.19 -11.20
N LEU A 97 4.69 16.60 -10.08
CA LEU A 97 3.48 17.01 -9.37
C LEU A 97 3.70 18.18 -8.40
N LEU A 98 4.91 18.38 -7.89
CA LEU A 98 5.21 19.43 -6.89
C LEU A 98 5.93 20.66 -7.47
N GLU A 99 6.53 20.59 -8.65
CA GLU A 99 7.00 21.79 -9.37
C GLU A 99 5.83 22.37 -10.18
N PRO A 100 5.36 23.61 -9.89
CA PRO A 100 4.39 24.25 -10.78
C PRO A 100 5.02 24.45 -12.16
N PRO A 101 4.25 24.38 -13.27
CA PRO A 101 4.79 24.65 -14.59
C PRO A 101 5.47 26.02 -14.55
N ARG A 102 6.76 26.07 -14.88
CA ARG A 102 7.46 27.35 -15.07
C ARG A 102 6.78 28.02 -16.24
N GLY A 103 5.87 28.96 -15.93
CA GLY A 103 5.19 29.76 -16.93
C GLY A 103 6.19 30.43 -17.87
N PRO A 104 5.80 30.73 -19.12
CA PRO A 104 6.71 31.29 -20.10
C PRO A 104 7.36 32.55 -19.54
N ARG A 105 8.70 32.62 -19.61
CA ARG A 105 9.44 33.85 -19.30
C ARG A 105 8.89 34.93 -20.24
N ARG A 106 8.23 35.94 -19.68
CA ARG A 106 7.81 37.12 -20.46
C ARG A 106 9.06 37.72 -21.08
N ALA A 107 9.13 37.71 -22.42
CA ALA A 107 10.10 38.50 -23.16
C ALA A 107 9.77 39.97 -22.90
N ALA A 108 10.77 40.72 -22.45
CA ALA A 108 10.74 42.17 -22.32
C ALA A 108 11.18 42.82 -23.64
#